data_AF-A0A1H6XYH3-F1
#
_entry.id   AF-A0A1H6XYH3-F1
#
_cell.length_a   1.000
_cell.length_b   1.000
_cell.length_c   1.000
_cell.angle_alpha   90.00
_cell.angle_beta   90.00
_cell.angle_gamma   90.00
#
_symmetry.space_group_name_H-M   'P 1'
#
loop_
_entity.id
_entity.type
_entity.pdbx_description
1 polymer ?
#
loop_
_entity_poly.entity_id
_entity_poly.type
_entity_poly.pdbx_seq_one_letter_code
_entity_poly.pdbx_strand_id
1 'polypeptide(L)'
;MATIPSSPTRRQVTKGAAWAAPAIMAAVAAPAASASTLPSCPTCFSTGSVGAFTSQAIVVGGKGTLAFTSAFNINAMGCDLSLFAPTYTILTTSATLTMSNGQTYTQTINLGAGQGTLGAISAVWENLIFTGISFPNGGSILSGYSVVPKSICISFVFILEGLPFLLKVECPQTLCWNINSTATGVVVGGLGTLNFTGAFSA
;
A
#
# COMPACT_ATOMS: atom_id res chain seq x y z
N MET A 1 -82.65 21.36 40.42
CA MET A 1 -81.87 20.51 39.50
C MET A 1 -80.55 21.24 39.27
N ALA A 2 -79.44 20.68 39.77
CA ALA A 2 -78.06 21.21 39.67
C ALA A 2 -77.52 21.05 38.22
N THR A 3 -76.47 21.70 37.68
CA THR A 3 -75.14 22.21 38.15
C THR A 3 -74.61 23.20 37.08
N ILE A 4 -74.13 24.42 37.40
CA ILE A 4 -72.73 24.96 37.55
C ILE A 4 -71.88 25.08 36.24
N PRO A 5 -71.08 26.19 36.03
CA PRO A 5 -70.87 26.84 34.73
C PRO A 5 -69.43 26.81 34.15
N SER A 6 -69.27 27.47 33.00
CA SER A 6 -68.08 28.19 32.47
C SER A 6 -67.13 27.51 31.47
N SER A 7 -66.99 28.15 30.30
CA SER A 7 -65.69 28.63 29.76
C SER A 7 -65.91 29.52 28.52
N PRO A 8 -65.45 30.78 28.50
CA PRO A 8 -65.46 31.62 27.31
C PRO A 8 -64.34 31.24 26.34
N THR A 9 -64.73 30.99 25.08
CA THR A 9 -63.85 30.73 23.94
C THR A 9 -63.29 32.03 23.35
N ARG A 10 -62.02 31.98 22.90
CA ARG A 10 -61.30 32.93 22.02
C ARG A 10 -61.09 34.36 22.52
N ARG A 11 -59.87 34.64 22.99
CA ARG A 11 -59.22 35.95 22.79
C ARG A 11 -57.69 35.85 22.80
N GLN A 12 -57.08 36.71 22.00
CA GLN A 12 -55.64 37.01 21.84
C GLN A 12 -54.89 36.10 20.85
N VAL A 13 -54.82 36.44 19.55
CA VAL A 13 -54.02 37.51 18.86
C VAL A 13 -52.54 37.42 19.31
N THR A 14 -51.49 37.34 18.48
CA THR A 14 -51.23 37.91 17.15
C THR A 14 -49.99 37.22 16.55
N LYS A 15 -49.91 37.20 15.21
CA LYS A 15 -48.73 36.89 14.39
C LYS A 15 -47.42 37.45 14.97
N GLY A 16 -46.41 36.61 15.09
CA GLY A 16 -45.01 36.99 15.30
C GLY A 16 -44.12 35.91 14.71
N ALA A 17 -43.21 36.30 13.82
CA ALA A 17 -42.38 35.41 13.02
C ALA A 17 -41.52 34.47 13.88
N ALA A 18 -41.37 33.22 13.44
CA ALA A 18 -40.26 32.37 13.88
C ALA A 18 -39.83 31.47 12.70
N TRP A 19 -38.91 32.02 11.91
CA TRP A 19 -38.13 31.38 10.86
C TRP A 19 -37.23 30.25 11.42
N ALA A 20 -37.79 29.24 12.08
CA ALA A 20 -36.99 28.25 12.82
C ALA A 20 -37.50 26.80 12.70
N ALA A 21 -38.14 26.43 11.60
CA ALA A 21 -38.65 25.07 11.42
C ALA A 21 -38.37 24.42 10.05
N PRO A 22 -37.13 24.47 9.52
CA PRO A 22 -36.62 23.34 8.74
C PRO A 22 -35.46 22.60 9.40
N ALA A 23 -34.89 23.11 10.50
CA ALA A 23 -33.66 22.55 11.06
C ALA A 23 -33.85 21.27 11.88
N ILE A 24 -35.06 21.00 12.40
CA ILE A 24 -35.25 19.87 13.33
C ILE A 24 -35.61 18.56 12.62
N MET A 25 -36.15 18.58 11.39
CA MET A 25 -36.39 17.34 10.64
C MET A 25 -35.20 16.87 9.79
N ALA A 26 -34.15 17.69 9.61
CA ALA A 26 -32.89 17.28 9.00
C ALA A 26 -31.93 16.58 9.99
N ALA A 27 -32.24 16.57 11.29
CA ALA A 27 -31.38 15.99 12.32
C ALA A 27 -31.67 14.52 12.64
N VAL A 28 -32.82 13.97 12.22
CA VAL A 28 -33.16 12.56 12.50
C VAL A 28 -32.67 11.58 11.43
N ALA A 29 -32.26 12.08 10.26
CA ALA A 29 -31.67 11.27 9.20
C ALA A 29 -30.12 11.28 9.23
N ALA A 30 -29.51 12.20 9.99
CA ALA A 30 -28.06 12.34 10.07
C ALA A 30 -27.34 11.23 10.85
N PRO A 31 -27.89 10.56 11.89
CA PRO A 31 -27.11 9.57 12.64
C PRO A 31 -26.91 8.25 11.90
N ALA A 32 -27.73 7.92 10.90
CA ALA A 32 -27.59 6.68 10.15
C ALA A 32 -26.44 6.70 9.13
N ALA A 33 -26.01 7.87 8.67
CA ALA A 33 -24.85 8.01 7.78
C ALA A 33 -23.51 8.09 8.54
N SER A 34 -23.53 8.42 9.84
CA SER A 34 -22.34 8.42 10.71
C SER A 34 -22.15 7.13 11.51
N ALA A 35 -23.01 6.13 11.32
CA ALA A 35 -22.82 4.79 11.88
C ALA A 35 -22.24 3.79 10.88
N SER A 36 -21.97 4.19 9.63
CA SER A 36 -21.15 3.40 8.70
C SER A 36 -19.69 3.69 8.97
N THR A 37 -19.15 3.14 10.06
CA THR A 37 -17.71 3.01 10.20
C THR A 37 -17.24 2.18 9.01
N LEU A 38 -16.52 2.79 8.05
CA LEU A 38 -15.83 2.02 7.04
C LEU A 38 -14.99 0.96 7.76
N PRO A 39 -15.06 -0.31 7.34
CA PRO A 39 -14.26 -1.33 7.98
C PRO A 39 -12.78 -0.94 7.90
N SER A 40 -12.10 -0.99 9.04
CA SER A 40 -10.69 -0.64 9.14
C SER A 40 -9.86 -1.55 8.24
N CYS A 41 -8.80 -0.99 7.65
CA CYS A 41 -7.87 -1.75 6.83
C CYS A 41 -7.29 -2.95 7.57
N PRO A 42 -7.28 -4.16 6.96
CA PRO A 42 -6.66 -5.32 7.57
C PRO A 42 -5.15 -5.10 7.78
N THR A 43 -4.64 -5.39 8.97
CA THR A 43 -3.20 -5.30 9.32
C THR A 43 -2.46 -6.63 9.18
N CYS A 44 -3.15 -7.65 8.67
CA CYS A 44 -2.70 -9.04 8.53
C CYS A 44 -1.83 -9.30 7.31
N PHE A 45 -1.68 -8.33 6.39
CA PHE A 45 -0.82 -8.48 5.22
C PHE A 45 0.64 -8.54 5.64
N SER A 46 1.33 -9.59 5.20
CA SER A 46 2.75 -9.79 5.48
C SER A 46 3.51 -10.22 4.24
N THR A 47 4.83 -10.09 4.29
CA THR A 47 5.74 -10.53 3.23
C THR A 47 5.75 -12.06 3.17
N GLY A 48 5.60 -12.60 1.96
CA GLY A 48 5.92 -13.99 1.65
C GLY A 48 7.37 -14.11 1.15
N SER A 49 7.89 -15.34 1.10
CA SER A 49 9.20 -15.58 0.48
C SER A 49 9.14 -15.29 -1.02
N VAL A 50 10.22 -14.76 -1.58
CA VAL A 50 10.30 -14.45 -3.02
C VAL A 50 11.51 -15.17 -3.58
N GLY A 51 11.41 -15.63 -4.84
CA GLY A 51 12.43 -16.45 -5.48
C GLY A 51 13.79 -15.76 -5.63
N ALA A 52 14.77 -16.53 -6.11
CA ALA A 52 16.08 -15.96 -6.46
C ALA A 52 15.96 -14.96 -7.63
N PHE A 53 16.89 -14.00 -7.69
CA PHE A 53 17.02 -13.07 -8.80
C PHE A 53 18.46 -12.99 -9.29
N THR A 54 18.59 -12.58 -10.54
CA THR A 54 19.86 -12.15 -11.14
C THR A 54 19.64 -10.82 -11.84
N SER A 55 20.54 -9.86 -11.67
CA SER A 55 20.48 -8.57 -12.36
C SER A 55 21.88 -8.16 -12.80
N GLN A 56 21.99 -7.54 -13.97
CA GLN A 56 23.23 -6.94 -14.44
C GLN A 56 23.10 -5.42 -14.40
N ALA A 57 24.14 -4.74 -13.90
CA ALA A 57 24.29 -3.31 -14.00
C ALA A 57 25.50 -2.96 -14.87
N ILE A 58 25.27 -2.18 -15.92
CA ILE A 58 26.33 -1.49 -16.65
C ILE A 58 26.55 -0.15 -15.92
N VAL A 59 27.80 0.12 -15.54
CA VAL A 59 28.19 1.31 -14.78
C VAL A 59 28.85 2.30 -15.73
N VAL A 60 28.32 3.52 -15.78
CA VAL A 60 28.86 4.64 -16.54
C VAL A 60 28.88 5.88 -15.63
N GLY A 61 30.04 6.53 -15.52
CA GLY A 61 30.20 7.67 -14.61
C GLY A 61 29.99 7.32 -13.13
N GLY A 62 30.23 6.07 -12.73
CA GLY A 62 29.98 5.57 -11.37
C GLY A 62 28.50 5.40 -11.03
N LYS A 63 27.62 5.44 -12.04
CA LYS A 63 26.18 5.22 -11.91
C LYS A 63 25.72 4.04 -12.76
N GLY A 64 24.75 3.29 -12.28
CA GLY A 64 24.17 2.17 -13.02
C GLY A 64 22.70 1.96 -12.71
N THR A 65 22.13 0.94 -13.34
CA THR A 65 20.73 0.55 -13.20
C THR A 65 20.64 -0.89 -12.71
N LEU A 66 19.71 -1.18 -11.81
CA LEU A 66 19.33 -2.52 -11.39
C LEU A 66 17.88 -2.79 -11.70
N ALA A 67 17.58 -3.99 -12.20
CA ALA A 67 16.24 -4.42 -12.51
C ALA A 67 15.92 -5.71 -11.74
N PHE A 68 14.79 -5.72 -11.03
CA PHE A 68 14.24 -6.88 -10.36
C PHE A 68 12.91 -7.22 -11.03
N THR A 69 12.89 -8.36 -11.72
CA THR A 69 11.67 -8.93 -12.30
C THR A 69 11.36 -10.21 -11.55
N SER A 70 10.36 -10.15 -10.67
CA SER A 70 9.98 -11.30 -9.83
C SER A 70 8.53 -11.24 -9.37
N ALA A 71 8.03 -12.37 -8.90
CA ALA A 71 6.74 -12.49 -8.24
C ALA A 71 6.91 -12.24 -6.74
N PHE A 72 6.44 -11.09 -6.27
CA PHE A 72 6.43 -10.73 -4.86
C PHE A 72 5.24 -11.38 -4.16
N ASN A 73 5.51 -12.34 -3.27
CA ASN A 73 4.47 -13.03 -2.54
C ASN A 73 4.00 -12.18 -1.34
N ILE A 74 2.70 -12.07 -1.20
CA ILE A 74 2.01 -11.39 -0.12
C ILE A 74 1.17 -12.43 0.61
N ASN A 75 1.42 -12.59 1.90
CA ASN A 75 0.70 -13.52 2.75
C ASN A 75 -0.48 -12.78 3.40
N ALA A 76 -1.70 -13.20 3.04
CA ALA A 76 -2.95 -12.72 3.59
C ALA A 76 -3.72 -13.83 4.34
N MET A 77 -3.05 -14.92 4.73
CA MET A 77 -3.70 -16.07 5.39
C MET A 77 -4.32 -15.72 6.75
N GLY A 78 -3.78 -14.72 7.45
CA GLY A 78 -4.30 -14.25 8.73
C GLY A 78 -5.43 -13.23 8.62
N CYS A 79 -5.92 -12.93 7.41
CA CYS A 79 -6.93 -11.91 7.20
C CYS A 79 -8.35 -12.44 7.37
N ASP A 80 -9.20 -11.67 8.04
CA ASP A 80 -10.60 -12.01 8.24
C ASP A 80 -11.40 -11.90 6.93
N LEU A 81 -12.10 -12.98 6.59
CA LEU A 81 -12.97 -13.10 5.42
C LEU A 81 -14.40 -12.61 5.68
N SER A 82 -14.75 -12.29 6.92
CA SER A 82 -16.13 -12.01 7.32
C SER A 82 -16.61 -10.60 6.90
N LEU A 83 -15.69 -9.64 6.76
CA LEU A 83 -16.00 -8.23 6.51
C LEU A 83 -15.78 -7.80 5.06
N PHE A 84 -15.03 -8.58 4.27
CA PHE A 84 -14.63 -8.23 2.91
C PHE A 84 -14.89 -9.39 1.96
N ALA A 85 -15.10 -9.06 0.69
CA ALA A 85 -15.05 -10.05 -0.38
C ALA A 85 -13.69 -10.78 -0.36
N PRO A 86 -13.66 -12.07 -0.75
CA PRO A 86 -12.44 -12.85 -0.66
C PRO A 86 -11.34 -12.34 -1.60
N THR A 87 -11.69 -11.69 -2.70
CA THR A 87 -10.75 -11.13 -3.67
C THR A 87 -10.46 -9.66 -3.40
N TYR A 88 -9.20 -9.27 -3.54
CA TYR A 88 -8.76 -7.89 -3.45
C TYR A 88 -7.85 -7.51 -4.63
N THR A 89 -7.86 -6.24 -5.00
CA THR A 89 -6.94 -5.70 -6.02
C THR A 89 -5.72 -5.09 -5.35
N ILE A 90 -4.58 -5.17 -5.99
CA ILE A 90 -3.30 -4.68 -5.50
C ILE A 90 -2.78 -3.67 -6.52
N LEU A 91 -2.53 -2.44 -6.08
CA LEU A 91 -1.87 -1.42 -6.89
C LEU A 91 -0.55 -1.05 -6.25
N THR A 92 0.54 -1.17 -7.00
CA THR A 92 1.85 -0.78 -6.52
C THR A 92 2.05 0.71 -6.76
N THR A 93 2.37 1.48 -5.71
CA THR A 93 2.49 2.96 -5.77
C THR A 93 3.92 3.46 -5.71
N SER A 94 4.80 2.74 -5.02
CA SER A 94 6.23 3.02 -5.03
C SER A 94 7.02 1.78 -4.62
N ALA A 95 8.29 1.71 -5.03
CA ALA A 95 9.25 0.76 -4.51
C ALA A 95 10.52 1.51 -4.10
N THR A 96 11.12 1.11 -2.99
CA THR A 96 12.36 1.69 -2.46
C THR A 96 13.38 0.58 -2.23
N LEU A 97 14.51 0.68 -2.92
CA LEU A 97 15.67 -0.18 -2.79
C LEU A 97 16.66 0.43 -1.81
N THR A 98 17.12 -0.35 -0.83
CA THR A 98 18.21 0.03 0.07
C THR A 98 19.45 -0.80 -0.23
N MET A 99 20.57 -0.11 -0.46
CA MET A 99 21.87 -0.74 -0.74
C MET A 99 22.69 -0.92 0.55
N SER A 100 23.72 -1.76 0.49
CA SER A 100 24.59 -2.08 1.64
C SER A 100 25.37 -0.88 2.19
N ASN A 101 25.53 0.17 1.38
CA ASN A 101 26.14 1.44 1.77
C ASN A 101 25.14 2.42 2.43
N GLY A 102 23.90 1.99 2.68
CA GLY A 102 22.85 2.81 3.30
C GLY A 102 22.13 3.77 2.36
N GLN A 103 22.52 3.84 1.08
CA GLN A 103 21.81 4.67 0.10
C GLN A 103 20.50 4.02 -0.32
N THR A 104 19.46 4.84 -0.45
CA THR A 104 18.13 4.42 -0.87
C THR A 104 17.79 4.98 -2.25
N TYR A 105 17.05 4.21 -3.03
CA TYR A 105 16.62 4.57 -4.37
C TYR A 105 15.14 4.26 -4.51
N THR A 106 14.35 5.25 -4.89
CA THR A 106 12.90 5.09 -5.03
C THR A 106 12.48 5.13 -6.49
N GLN A 107 11.52 4.27 -6.84
CA GLN A 107 10.88 4.22 -8.14
C GLN A 107 9.37 4.32 -7.97
N THR A 108 8.75 5.12 -8.84
CA THR A 108 7.29 5.33 -8.90
C THR A 108 6.71 5.07 -10.28
N ILE A 109 7.53 4.63 -11.24
CA ILE A 109 7.18 4.45 -12.66
C ILE A 109 7.15 2.96 -12.99
N ASN A 110 6.30 2.52 -13.93
CA ASN A 110 6.19 1.13 -14.38
C ASN A 110 5.86 0.13 -13.26
N LEU A 111 5.02 0.56 -12.33
CA LEU A 111 4.58 -0.28 -11.22
C LEU A 111 3.44 -1.19 -11.65
N GLY A 112 3.44 -2.40 -11.11
CA GLY A 112 2.47 -3.43 -11.41
C GLY A 112 1.12 -3.20 -10.74
N ALA A 113 0.16 -3.96 -11.24
CA ALA A 113 -1.11 -4.20 -10.57
C ALA A 113 -1.34 -5.70 -10.52
N GLY A 114 -1.97 -6.16 -9.45
CA GLY A 114 -2.26 -7.57 -9.23
C GLY A 114 -3.62 -7.78 -8.60
N GLN A 115 -3.96 -9.04 -8.42
CA GLN A 115 -5.10 -9.45 -7.62
C GLN A 115 -4.63 -10.51 -6.63
N GLY A 116 -5.27 -10.52 -5.47
CA GLY A 116 -5.02 -11.50 -4.44
C GLY A 116 -6.30 -12.01 -3.82
N THR A 117 -6.16 -13.04 -3.02
CA THR A 117 -7.26 -13.65 -2.27
C THR A 117 -6.91 -13.66 -0.79
N LEU A 118 -7.80 -13.11 0.04
CA LEU A 118 -7.70 -13.18 1.49
C LEU A 118 -7.73 -14.65 1.93
N GLY A 119 -7.01 -14.99 3.00
CA GLY A 119 -6.88 -16.39 3.44
C GLY A 119 -5.87 -17.22 2.63
N ALA A 120 -5.16 -16.61 1.66
CA ALA A 120 -4.17 -17.28 0.83
C ALA A 120 -2.87 -16.45 0.68
N ILE A 121 -1.85 -17.07 0.09
CA ILE A 121 -0.66 -16.37 -0.39
C ILE A 121 -0.93 -15.96 -1.83
N SER A 122 -0.76 -14.67 -2.13
CA SER A 122 -0.95 -14.10 -3.46
C SER A 122 0.38 -13.63 -4.03
N ALA A 123 0.58 -13.75 -5.34
CA ALA A 123 1.81 -13.36 -6.01
C ALA A 123 1.56 -12.13 -6.89
N VAL A 124 2.37 -11.08 -6.71
CA VAL A 124 2.32 -9.86 -7.52
C VAL A 124 3.55 -9.78 -8.39
N TRP A 125 3.36 -9.81 -9.71
CA TRP A 125 4.47 -9.69 -10.65
C TRP A 125 4.87 -8.22 -10.80
N GLU A 126 6.11 -7.92 -10.45
CA GLU A 126 6.64 -6.56 -10.50
C GLU A 126 7.91 -6.50 -11.34
N ASN A 127 8.08 -5.39 -12.05
CA ASN A 127 9.29 -5.04 -12.81
C ASN A 127 9.89 -3.76 -12.24
N LEU A 128 10.73 -3.91 -11.23
CA LEU A 128 11.29 -2.80 -10.47
C LEU A 128 12.67 -2.46 -11.04
N ILE A 129 12.78 -1.29 -11.70
CA ILE A 129 13.98 -0.78 -12.35
C ILE A 129 14.46 0.49 -11.63
N PHE A 130 15.53 0.35 -10.87
CA PHE A 130 16.16 1.43 -10.13
C PHE A 130 17.36 1.97 -10.91
N THR A 131 17.29 3.24 -11.31
CA THR A 131 18.35 3.92 -12.09
C THR A 131 19.18 4.87 -11.24
N GLY A 132 20.39 5.20 -11.67
CA GLY A 132 21.23 6.20 -10.98
C GLY A 132 21.86 5.69 -9.70
N ILE A 133 21.97 4.36 -9.56
CA ILE A 133 22.56 3.72 -8.39
C ILE A 133 24.05 3.99 -8.38
N SER A 134 24.57 4.44 -7.24
CA SER A 134 25.99 4.75 -7.08
C SER A 134 26.83 3.49 -6.92
N PHE A 135 27.72 3.25 -7.89
CA PHE A 135 28.69 2.17 -7.90
C PHE A 135 30.10 2.78 -7.89
N PRO A 136 30.73 2.95 -6.71
CA PRO A 136 32.09 3.46 -6.62
C PRO A 136 33.11 2.51 -7.28
N ASN A 137 34.30 3.01 -7.57
CA ASN A 137 35.39 2.19 -8.10
C ASN A 137 35.72 1.05 -7.12
N GLY A 138 35.90 -0.15 -7.65
CA GLY A 138 36.19 -1.33 -6.87
C GLY A 138 35.63 -2.59 -7.50
N GLY A 139 35.71 -3.68 -6.74
CA GLY A 139 35.29 -5.00 -7.18
C GLY A 139 36.42 -5.88 -7.68
N SER A 140 36.10 -7.16 -7.76
CA SER A 140 36.88 -8.17 -8.45
C SER A 140 35.95 -9.28 -8.89
N ILE A 141 36.37 -10.01 -9.93
CA ILE A 141 35.75 -11.28 -10.28
C ILE A 141 35.97 -12.37 -9.22
N LEU A 142 37.02 -12.24 -8.39
CA LEU A 142 37.40 -13.24 -7.37
C LEU A 142 36.86 -12.91 -5.97
N SER A 143 36.95 -11.64 -5.54
CA SER A 143 36.51 -11.21 -4.20
C SER A 143 35.11 -10.59 -4.17
N GLY A 144 34.46 -10.49 -5.34
CA GLY A 144 33.15 -9.85 -5.48
C GLY A 144 33.20 -8.33 -5.36
N TYR A 145 32.01 -7.73 -5.25
CA TYR A 145 31.79 -6.29 -5.15
C TYR A 145 31.03 -5.95 -3.86
N SER A 146 31.41 -4.87 -3.18
CA SER A 146 30.97 -4.58 -1.80
C SER A 146 29.61 -3.89 -1.70
N VAL A 147 29.22 -3.11 -2.71
CA VAL A 147 27.94 -2.38 -2.71
C VAL A 147 26.87 -3.25 -3.35
N VAL A 148 25.99 -3.83 -2.53
CA VAL A 148 24.97 -4.80 -2.93
C VAL A 148 23.59 -4.44 -2.37
N PRO A 149 22.49 -4.81 -3.05
CA PRO A 149 21.14 -4.72 -2.51
C PRO A 149 20.99 -5.40 -1.14
N LYS A 150 20.32 -4.74 -0.19
CA LYS A 150 20.06 -5.29 1.16
C LYS A 150 18.58 -5.42 1.51
N SER A 151 17.74 -4.49 1.06
CA SER A 151 16.30 -4.59 1.27
C SER A 151 15.54 -3.87 0.18
N ILE A 152 14.30 -4.30 -0.03
CA ILE A 152 13.35 -3.64 -0.92
C ILE A 152 12.02 -3.48 -0.20
N CYS A 153 11.51 -2.26 -0.15
CA CYS A 153 10.21 -1.96 0.41
C CYS A 153 9.28 -1.50 -0.70
N ILE A 154 8.15 -2.17 -0.86
CA ILE A 154 7.14 -1.85 -1.87
C ILE A 154 5.90 -1.36 -1.16
N SER A 155 5.41 -0.20 -1.58
CA SER A 155 4.14 0.35 -1.13
C SER A 155 3.04 -0.10 -2.06
N PHE A 156 2.04 -0.75 -1.47
CA PHE A 156 0.85 -1.23 -2.13
C PHE A 156 -0.37 -0.47 -1.63
N VAL A 157 -1.35 -0.29 -2.49
CA VAL A 157 -2.71 0.06 -2.13
C VAL A 157 -3.56 -1.17 -2.40
N PHE A 158 -4.02 -1.79 -1.32
CA PHE A 158 -4.96 -2.89 -1.39
C PHE A 158 -6.37 -2.33 -1.50
N ILE A 159 -7.07 -2.64 -2.59
CA ILE A 159 -8.46 -2.26 -2.79
C ILE A 159 -9.32 -3.47 -2.43
N LEU A 160 -9.98 -3.38 -1.28
CA LEU A 160 -10.89 -4.40 -0.77
C LEU A 160 -12.34 -3.98 -1.02
N GLU A 161 -13.22 -4.94 -1.27
CA GLU A 161 -14.66 -4.70 -1.38
C GLU A 161 -15.33 -5.14 -0.08
N GLY A 162 -15.86 -4.19 0.69
CA GLY A 162 -16.53 -4.45 1.97
C GLY A 162 -17.92 -5.06 1.77
N LEU A 163 -18.25 -6.11 2.51
CA LEU A 163 -19.59 -6.73 2.52
C LEU A 163 -20.48 -6.05 3.56
N PRO A 164 -21.82 -5.97 3.35
CA PRO A 164 -22.59 -6.46 2.20
C PRO A 164 -22.75 -5.44 1.05
N PHE A 165 -22.25 -4.21 1.22
CA PHE A 165 -22.56 -3.09 0.32
C PHE A 165 -21.53 -2.85 -0.80
N LEU A 166 -20.57 -3.76 -1.01
CA LEU A 166 -19.49 -3.67 -2.02
C LEU A 166 -18.78 -2.30 -2.03
N LEU A 167 -18.61 -1.71 -0.85
CA LEU A 167 -17.90 -0.45 -0.69
C LEU A 167 -16.41 -0.69 -0.90
N LYS A 168 -15.77 0.06 -1.80
CA LYS A 168 -14.33 -0.05 -2.02
C LYS A 168 -13.58 0.67 -0.90
N VAL A 169 -12.68 -0.05 -0.24
CA VAL A 169 -11.79 0.45 0.80
C VAL A 169 -10.36 0.37 0.30
N GLU A 170 -9.69 1.50 0.24
CA GLU A 170 -8.28 1.59 -0.16
C GLU A 170 -7.38 1.55 1.07
N CYS A 171 -6.49 0.56 1.11
CA CYS A 171 -5.63 0.29 2.25
C CYS A 171 -4.16 0.39 1.84
N PRO A 172 -3.53 1.57 2.04
CA PRO A 172 -2.11 1.72 1.79
C PRO A 172 -1.30 0.96 2.84
N GLN A 173 -0.37 0.13 2.39
CA GLN A 173 0.52 -0.67 3.21
C GLN A 173 1.89 -0.74 2.55
N THR A 174 2.95 -0.82 3.35
CA THR A 174 4.32 -0.99 2.85
C THR A 174 4.86 -2.31 3.37
N LEU A 175 5.29 -3.17 2.43
CA LEU A 175 5.87 -4.47 2.72
C LEU A 175 7.35 -4.46 2.35
N CYS A 176 8.20 -4.96 3.24
CA CYS A 176 9.65 -4.91 3.07
C CYS A 176 10.26 -6.31 3.05
N TRP A 177 10.92 -6.65 1.95
CA TRP A 177 11.70 -7.87 1.81
C TRP A 177 13.18 -7.59 2.07
N ASN A 178 13.80 -8.50 2.81
CA ASN A 178 15.25 -8.53 2.93
C ASN A 178 15.85 -9.16 1.67
N ILE A 179 17.01 -8.68 1.27
CA ILE A 179 17.75 -9.19 0.13
C ILE A 179 19.08 -9.74 0.62
N ASN A 180 19.28 -11.04 0.45
CA ASN A 180 20.59 -11.64 0.57
C ASN A 180 21.18 -11.76 -0.83
N SER A 181 22.08 -10.84 -1.18
CA SER A 181 22.69 -10.79 -2.50
C SER A 181 24.20 -10.68 -2.45
N THR A 182 24.81 -11.22 -3.50
CA THR A 182 26.23 -11.08 -3.81
C THR A 182 26.37 -10.43 -5.17
N ALA A 183 27.51 -9.78 -5.39
CA ALA A 183 27.83 -9.16 -6.67
C ALA A 183 29.24 -9.53 -7.09
N THR A 184 29.42 -9.71 -8.39
CA THR A 184 30.72 -9.92 -9.03
C THR A 184 30.91 -8.91 -10.15
N GLY A 185 32.15 -8.57 -10.45
CA GLY A 185 32.48 -7.60 -11.49
C GLY A 185 33.39 -6.50 -10.98
N VAL A 186 33.66 -5.54 -11.85
CA VAL A 186 34.69 -4.53 -11.64
C VAL A 186 34.20 -3.19 -12.17
N VAL A 187 34.45 -2.12 -11.40
CA VAL A 187 34.26 -0.72 -11.79
C VAL A 187 35.59 0.01 -11.68
N VAL A 188 36.11 0.53 -12.79
CA VAL A 188 37.37 1.27 -12.87
C VAL A 188 37.12 2.58 -13.62
N GLY A 189 37.53 3.70 -13.02
CA GLY A 189 37.31 5.02 -13.62
C GLY A 189 35.83 5.36 -13.83
N GLY A 190 34.93 4.79 -13.01
CA GLY A 190 33.49 4.96 -13.15
C GLY A 190 32.86 4.16 -14.29
N LEU A 191 33.61 3.28 -14.96
CA LEU A 191 33.11 2.39 -15.99
C LEU A 191 33.21 0.94 -15.52
N GLY A 192 32.21 0.13 -15.82
CA GLY A 192 32.25 -1.27 -15.41
C GLY A 192 30.99 -2.06 -15.67
N THR A 193 31.02 -3.31 -15.25
CA THR A 193 29.85 -4.20 -15.26
C THR A 193 29.83 -4.98 -13.95
N LEU A 194 28.65 -5.06 -13.36
CA LEU A 194 28.38 -5.78 -12.13
C LEU A 194 27.24 -6.76 -12.36
N ASN A 195 27.43 -8.01 -11.93
CA ASN A 195 26.42 -9.06 -11.97
C ASN A 195 26.02 -9.37 -10.53
N PHE A 196 24.74 -9.18 -10.23
CA PHE A 196 24.13 -9.42 -8.94
C PHE A 196 23.36 -10.73 -8.98
N THR A 197 23.47 -11.51 -7.92
CA THR A 197 22.66 -12.70 -7.70
C THR A 197 22.24 -12.70 -6.25
N GLY A 198 20.99 -13.04 -5.98
CA GLY A 198 20.51 -13.08 -4.62
C GLY A 198 19.14 -13.72 -4.50
N ALA A 199 18.61 -13.69 -3.29
CA ALA A 199 17.25 -14.10 -3.01
C ALA A 199 16.60 -13.11 -2.06
N PHE A 200 15.28 -13.03 -2.16
CA PHE A 200 14.46 -12.24 -1.28
C PHE A 200 13.93 -13.11 -0.14
N SER A 201 13.92 -12.57 1.07
CA SER A 201 13.28 -13.21 2.21
C SER A 201 12.26 -12.28 2.85
N ALA A 202 11.25 -12.89 3.45
CA ALA A 202 10.32 -12.20 4.33
C ALA A 202 11.03 -11.63 5.56
#